data_AF-A0A4U0Y1W7-F1
#
_entry.id   AF-A0A4U0Y1W7-F1
#
_cell.length_a   1.000
_cell.length_b   1.000
_cell.length_c   1.000
_cell.angle_alpha   90.00
_cell.angle_beta   90.00
_cell.angle_gamma   90.00
#
_symmetry.space_group_name_H-M   'P 1'
#
loop_
_entity.id
_entity.type
_entity.pdbx_description
1 polymer ?
#
loop_
_entity_poly.entity_id
_entity_poly.type
_entity_poly.pdbx_seq_one_letter_code
_entity_poly.pdbx_strand_id
1 'polypeptide(L)'
;MARSSLLLCAAAAAAVQALDRRQAFNQSIPPTITLNGSTIENPTAYATPFVLNVEDMWDLLIGPVASASTTTTVQATPVPSSSLIPPPPIYYSPFPSGAQYPMELKNESWSFPKDFWWGVAGAAWQVEGAVKAEGRGPSVWDVLAHRVTDFEYQNGTADITDNHYVSIPMNVIIGDF
;
A
#
# COMPACT_ATOMS: atom_id res chain seq x y z
N MET A 1 -0.83 14.52 -25.22
CA MET A 1 -0.68 13.41 -24.27
C MET A 1 -0.82 13.94 -22.83
N ALA A 2 -1.97 14.58 -22.50
CA ALA A 2 -2.14 15.40 -21.29
C ALA A 2 -3.48 15.14 -20.60
N ARG A 3 -3.87 13.86 -20.44
CA ARG A 3 -5.15 13.48 -19.85
C ARG A 3 -5.05 12.56 -18.61
N SER A 4 -3.88 12.02 -18.28
CA SER A 4 -3.73 11.13 -17.11
C SER A 4 -3.50 11.86 -15.79
N SER A 5 -2.95 13.08 -15.79
CA SER A 5 -2.59 13.77 -14.53
C SER A 5 -3.80 14.37 -13.78
N LEU A 6 -4.93 14.58 -14.44
CA LEU A 6 -6.14 15.13 -13.81
C LEU A 6 -6.99 14.06 -13.07
N LEU A 7 -6.86 12.79 -13.44
CA LEU A 7 -7.62 11.71 -12.80
C LEU A 7 -7.15 11.42 -11.37
N LEU A 8 -5.86 11.62 -11.07
CA LEU A 8 -5.31 11.40 -9.73
C LEU A 8 -5.76 12.49 -8.74
N CYS A 9 -5.87 13.74 -9.19
CA CYS A 9 -6.31 14.86 -8.36
C CYS A 9 -7.82 14.83 -8.07
N ALA A 10 -8.64 14.35 -9.02
CA ALA A 10 -10.09 14.22 -8.83
C ALA A 10 -10.46 13.06 -7.88
N ALA A 11 -9.67 11.97 -7.87
CA ALA A 11 -9.84 10.86 -6.94
C ALA A 11 -9.61 11.29 -5.49
N ALA A 12 -8.61 12.15 -5.23
CA ALA A 12 -8.33 12.69 -3.90
C ALA A 12 -9.50 13.56 -3.37
N ALA A 13 -10.08 14.44 -4.19
CA ALA A 13 -11.17 15.32 -3.74
C ALA A 13 -12.51 14.60 -3.54
N ALA A 14 -12.82 13.57 -4.34
CA ALA A 14 -14.02 12.75 -4.18
C ALA A 14 -13.91 11.77 -3.00
N ALA A 15 -12.69 11.31 -2.67
CA ALA A 15 -12.43 10.47 -1.51
C ALA A 15 -12.66 11.26 -0.19
N VAL A 16 -12.23 12.52 -0.11
CA VAL A 16 -12.40 13.37 1.09
C VAL A 16 -13.85 13.52 1.54
N GLN A 17 -14.82 13.50 0.61
CA GLN A 17 -16.25 13.56 0.95
C GLN A 17 -16.87 12.20 1.35
N ALA A 18 -16.19 11.08 1.07
CA ALA A 18 -16.60 9.75 1.53
C ALA A 18 -15.98 9.38 2.89
N LEU A 19 -14.90 10.06 3.28
CA LEU A 19 -14.00 9.74 4.38
C LEU A 19 -14.53 10.08 5.79
N ASP A 20 -15.46 11.02 5.91
CA ASP A 20 -16.12 11.36 7.19
C ASP A 20 -17.48 10.66 7.36
N ARG A 21 -17.78 9.70 6.49
CA ARG A 21 -19.09 9.03 6.46
C ARG A 21 -19.12 7.95 7.52
N ARG A 22 -19.42 8.35 8.76
CA ARG A 22 -19.86 7.42 9.82
C ARG A 22 -20.89 6.45 9.26
N GLN A 23 -20.52 5.18 9.11
CA GLN A 23 -21.46 4.17 8.67
C GLN A 23 -22.21 3.64 9.88
N ALA A 24 -23.45 4.09 10.03
CA ALA A 24 -24.36 3.49 10.99
C ALA A 24 -24.76 2.11 10.45
N PHE A 25 -24.26 1.05 11.08
CA PHE A 25 -24.81 -0.28 10.87
C PHE A 25 -26.15 -0.36 11.60
N ASN A 26 -27.20 0.09 10.92
CA ASN A 26 -28.55 0.03 11.45
C ASN A 26 -29.04 -1.41 11.33
N GLN A 27 -28.83 -2.23 12.36
CA GLN A 27 -29.52 -3.51 12.44
C GLN A 27 -31.02 -3.22 12.54
N SER A 28 -31.82 -3.80 11.64
CA SER A 28 -33.28 -3.68 11.72
C SER A 28 -33.77 -4.43 12.95
N ILE A 29 -33.98 -3.72 14.05
CA ILE A 29 -34.54 -4.29 15.28
C ILE A 29 -36.06 -4.36 15.09
N PRO A 30 -36.68 -5.56 15.16
CA PRO A 30 -38.12 -5.69 15.05
C PRO A 30 -38.81 -4.93 16.19
N PRO A 31 -40.04 -4.42 15.98
CA PRO A 31 -40.75 -3.59 16.97
C PRO A 31 -41.11 -4.33 18.27
N THR A 32 -40.95 -5.66 18.30
CA THR A 32 -41.16 -6.50 19.47
C THR A 32 -40.15 -7.64 19.47
N ILE A 33 -39.52 -7.90 20.62
CA ILE A 33 -38.65 -9.06 20.84
C ILE A 33 -39.24 -9.86 22.00
N THR A 34 -39.28 -11.18 21.88
CA THR A 34 -39.70 -12.07 22.98
C THR A 34 -38.45 -12.67 23.61
N LEU A 35 -38.24 -12.41 24.91
CA LEU A 35 -37.12 -12.95 25.70
C LEU A 35 -37.72 -13.70 26.90
N ASN A 36 -37.38 -14.97 27.09
CA ASN A 36 -37.93 -15.82 28.17
C ASN A 36 -39.47 -15.78 28.32
N GLY A 37 -40.20 -15.71 27.20
CA GLY A 37 -41.67 -15.74 27.20
C GLY A 37 -42.34 -14.41 27.54
N SER A 38 -41.59 -13.33 27.80
CA SER A 38 -42.11 -11.98 27.91
C SER A 38 -41.83 -11.16 26.64
N THR A 39 -42.86 -10.49 26.14
CA THR A 39 -42.77 -9.55 25.01
C THR A 39 -42.24 -8.20 25.49
N ILE A 40 -41.14 -7.76 24.89
CA ILE A 40 -40.61 -6.40 25.06
C ILE A 40 -41.18 -5.54 23.94
N GLU A 41 -42.03 -4.57 24.31
CA GLU A 41 -42.47 -3.50 23.43
C GLU A 41 -41.37 -2.44 23.33
N ASN A 42 -41.11 -1.92 22.12
CA ASN A 42 -40.07 -0.90 21.85
C ASN A 42 -38.63 -1.33 22.24
N PRO A 43 -38.12 -2.46 21.72
CA PRO A 43 -36.76 -2.93 21.99
C PRO A 43 -35.66 -1.95 21.52
N THR A 44 -35.98 -1.05 20.58
CA THR A 44 -35.12 0.05 20.16
C THR A 44 -34.79 1.05 21.28
N ALA A 45 -35.59 1.13 22.35
CA ALA A 45 -35.29 1.98 23.51
C ALA A 45 -34.05 1.53 24.30
N TYR A 46 -33.64 0.26 24.14
CA TYR A 46 -32.47 -0.33 24.78
C TYR A 46 -31.31 -0.54 23.79
N ALA A 47 -31.49 -0.12 22.54
CA ALA A 47 -30.48 -0.24 21.51
C ALA A 47 -29.69 1.07 21.41
N THR A 48 -28.39 1.01 21.71
CA THR A 48 -27.47 2.08 21.33
C THR A 48 -26.99 1.83 19.90
N PRO A 49 -27.19 2.78 18.96
CA PRO A 49 -26.64 2.63 17.63
C PRO A 49 -25.11 2.64 17.75
N PHE A 50 -24.50 1.53 17.32
CA PHE A 50 -23.05 1.44 17.19
C PHE A 50 -22.65 2.07 15.86
N VAL A 51 -21.80 3.08 15.94
CA VAL A 51 -21.33 3.85 14.79
C VAL A 51 -19.83 3.70 14.74
N LEU A 52 -19.33 3.13 13.65
CA LEU A 52 -17.90 2.99 13.39
C LEU A 52 -17.44 4.01 12.36
N ASN A 53 -16.27 4.58 12.60
CA ASN A 53 -15.45 5.25 11.60
C ASN A 53 -14.13 4.48 11.38
N VAL A 54 -13.32 4.97 10.43
CA VAL A 54 -12.04 4.34 10.07
C VAL A 54 -11.04 4.35 11.23
N GLU A 55 -11.02 5.40 12.05
CA GLU A 55 -10.14 5.47 13.23
C GLU A 55 -10.50 4.43 14.28
N ASP A 56 -11.81 4.23 14.52
CA ASP A 56 -12.30 3.21 15.44
C ASP A 56 -11.88 1.81 14.98
N MET A 57 -11.81 1.57 13.65
CA MET A 57 -11.32 0.31 13.10
C MET A 57 -9.81 0.13 13.32
N TRP A 58 -9.02 1.19 13.19
CA TRP A 58 -7.58 1.16 13.49
C TRP A 58 -7.33 0.85 14.96
N ASP A 59 -8.03 1.53 15.86
CA ASP A 59 -7.89 1.35 17.30
C ASP A 59 -8.32 -0.05 17.73
N LEU A 60 -9.43 -0.56 17.18
CA LEU A 60 -9.95 -1.88 17.50
C LEU A 60 -9.05 -3.01 16.99
N LEU A 61 -8.61 -2.93 15.74
CA LEU A 61 -7.97 -4.06 15.06
C LEU A 61 -6.45 -4.08 15.20
N ILE A 62 -5.80 -2.93 15.38
CA ILE A 62 -4.35 -2.81 15.24
C ILE A 62 -3.72 -2.07 16.42
N GLY A 63 -4.19 -0.87 16.74
CA GLY A 63 -3.61 0.00 17.77
C GLY A 63 -2.56 0.97 17.23
N PRO A 64 -1.54 1.35 18.02
CA PRO A 64 -0.53 2.33 17.61
C PRO A 64 0.26 1.87 16.38
N VAL A 65 0.47 2.79 15.44
CA VAL A 65 1.27 2.58 14.22
C VAL A 65 2.44 3.55 14.18
N ALA A 66 3.55 3.13 13.57
CA ALA A 66 4.68 4.01 13.32
C ALA A 66 4.38 5.03 12.21
N SER A 67 5.14 6.12 12.16
CA SER A 67 5.01 7.15 11.13
C SER A 67 6.39 7.63 10.70
N ALA A 68 6.56 7.85 9.40
CA ALA A 68 7.82 8.29 8.83
C ALA A 68 8.13 9.75 9.20
N SER A 69 9.41 10.12 9.20
CA SER A 69 9.84 11.52 9.41
C SER A 69 9.37 12.46 8.29
N THR A 70 9.11 11.92 7.11
CA THR A 70 8.61 12.66 5.94
C THR A 70 7.20 12.21 5.62
N THR A 71 6.23 13.11 5.77
CA THR A 71 4.79 12.84 5.56
C THR A 71 4.16 13.69 4.46
N THR A 72 4.98 14.47 3.73
CA THR A 72 4.52 15.33 2.63
C THR A 72 5.11 14.85 1.31
N THR A 73 4.30 14.94 0.24
CA THR A 73 4.71 14.50 -1.09
C THR A 73 5.96 15.24 -1.54
N VAL A 74 7.00 14.48 -1.87
CA VAL A 74 8.29 15.02 -2.33
C VAL A 74 8.18 15.34 -3.82
N GLN A 75 8.65 16.52 -4.23
CA GLN A 75 8.77 16.88 -5.65
C GLN A 75 10.07 16.30 -6.22
N ALA A 76 9.96 15.73 -7.43
CA ALA A 76 11.09 15.31 -8.24
C ALA A 76 12.10 16.45 -8.40
N THR A 77 13.29 16.31 -7.79
CA THR A 77 14.40 17.23 -8.02
C THR A 77 15.37 16.54 -8.98
N PRO A 78 15.71 17.14 -10.14
CA PRO A 78 16.70 16.56 -11.04
C PRO A 78 18.03 16.37 -10.30
N VAL A 79 18.45 15.11 -10.13
CA VAL A 79 19.72 14.78 -9.49
C VAL A 79 20.82 14.90 -10.56
N PRO A 80 21.84 15.76 -10.38
CA PRO A 80 22.92 15.86 -11.33
C PRO A 80 23.70 14.53 -11.41
N SER A 81 24.12 14.12 -12.60
CA SER A 81 24.81 12.83 -12.79
C SER A 81 26.08 12.69 -11.95
N SER A 82 26.69 13.81 -11.54
CA SER A 82 27.86 13.85 -10.64
C SER A 82 27.58 13.40 -9.21
N SER A 83 26.32 13.35 -8.77
CA SER A 83 25.92 12.83 -7.46
C SER A 83 25.37 11.41 -7.51
N LEU A 84 25.31 10.80 -8.70
CA LEU A 84 24.98 9.38 -8.82
C LEU A 84 26.19 8.55 -8.38
N ILE A 85 25.94 7.51 -7.58
CA ILE A 85 26.98 6.56 -7.19
C ILE A 85 27.34 5.76 -8.46
N PRO A 86 28.61 5.78 -8.90
CA PRO A 86 28.99 5.02 -10.09
C PRO A 86 28.80 3.52 -9.83
N PRO A 87 28.44 2.74 -10.88
CA PRO A 87 28.27 1.31 -10.72
C PRO A 87 29.58 0.69 -10.22
N PRO A 88 29.51 -0.34 -9.35
CA PRO A 88 30.69 -1.03 -8.89
C PRO A 88 31.47 -1.63 -10.08
N PRO A 89 32.80 -1.76 -9.97
CA PRO A 89 33.58 -2.44 -11.00
C PRO A 89 33.02 -3.85 -11.22
N ILE A 90 32.74 -4.19 -12.47
CA ILE A 90 32.25 -5.53 -12.78
C ILE A 90 33.45 -6.48 -12.74
N TYR A 91 33.51 -7.34 -11.72
CA TYR A 91 34.61 -8.30 -11.53
C TYR A 91 34.52 -9.52 -12.47
N TYR A 92 33.41 -9.67 -13.20
CA TYR A 92 33.15 -10.78 -14.11
C TYR A 92 32.68 -10.27 -15.47
N SER A 93 32.91 -11.05 -16.52
CA SER A 93 32.31 -10.76 -17.83
C SER A 93 30.78 -10.80 -17.71
N PRO A 94 30.03 -9.82 -18.26
CA PRO A 94 28.57 -9.81 -18.22
C PRO A 94 27.94 -11.04 -18.87
N PHE A 95 28.70 -11.72 -19.73
CA PHE A 95 28.32 -12.96 -20.37
C PHE A 95 29.47 -13.97 -20.30
N PRO A 96 29.21 -15.24 -19.99
CA PRO A 96 30.15 -16.34 -20.23
C PRO A 96 30.64 -16.27 -21.68
N SER A 97 31.96 -16.25 -21.88
CA SER A 97 32.55 -16.37 -23.22
C SER A 97 32.50 -17.84 -23.66
N GLY A 98 31.87 -18.11 -24.79
CA GLY A 98 31.76 -19.47 -25.36
C GLY A 98 30.31 -19.96 -25.49
N ALA A 99 30.15 -21.22 -25.91
CA ALA A 99 28.85 -21.87 -26.01
C ALA A 99 28.35 -22.23 -24.60
N GLN A 100 27.24 -21.64 -24.16
CA GLN A 100 26.62 -21.96 -22.86
C GLN A 100 25.97 -23.35 -22.85
N TYR A 101 25.65 -23.88 -24.03
CA TYR A 101 25.23 -25.25 -24.26
C TYR A 101 26.14 -25.89 -25.32
N PRO A 102 26.66 -27.12 -25.12
CA PRO A 102 27.66 -27.74 -26.01
C PRO A 102 27.24 -27.90 -27.48
N MET A 103 25.97 -27.67 -27.81
CA MET A 103 25.41 -27.78 -29.16
C MET A 103 24.79 -26.48 -29.69
N GLU A 104 24.85 -25.37 -28.93
CA GLU A 104 24.24 -24.11 -29.32
C GLU A 104 25.31 -23.04 -29.53
N LEU A 105 25.50 -22.63 -30.80
CA LEU A 105 26.39 -21.54 -31.17
C LEU A 105 25.88 -20.23 -30.54
N LYS A 106 26.79 -19.45 -29.96
CA LYS A 106 26.52 -18.10 -29.46
C LYS A 106 25.82 -17.29 -30.57
N ASN A 107 24.54 -17.03 -30.38
CA ASN A 107 23.78 -16.19 -31.31
C ASN A 107 23.89 -14.74 -30.83
N GLU A 108 24.59 -13.90 -31.60
CA GLU A 108 24.82 -12.48 -31.26
C GLU A 108 23.56 -11.60 -31.43
N SER A 109 22.43 -12.19 -31.82
CA SER A 109 21.17 -11.51 -32.15
C SER A 109 20.06 -11.71 -31.10
N TRP A 110 20.41 -11.87 -29.82
CA TRP A 110 19.39 -12.00 -28.76
C TRP A 110 18.90 -10.60 -28.34
N SER A 111 17.98 -10.05 -29.13
CA SER A 111 17.23 -8.85 -28.79
C SER A 111 15.82 -9.23 -28.39
N PHE A 112 15.29 -8.59 -27.34
CA PHE A 112 13.86 -8.67 -27.05
C PHE A 112 13.04 -8.14 -28.24
N PRO A 113 11.80 -8.64 -28.44
CA PRO A 113 10.87 -8.05 -29.40
C PRO A 113 10.70 -6.55 -29.17
N LYS A 114 10.40 -5.80 -30.23
CA LYS A 114 10.21 -4.33 -30.17
C LYS A 114 9.21 -3.90 -29.08
N ASP A 115 8.18 -4.70 -28.87
CA ASP A 115 7.09 -4.42 -27.93
C ASP A 115 7.25 -5.17 -26.61
N PHE A 116 8.46 -5.57 -26.25
CA PHE A 116 8.76 -6.19 -24.96
C PHE A 116 8.82 -5.15 -23.83
N TRP A 117 8.16 -5.46 -22.72
CA TRP A 117 8.13 -4.58 -21.55
C TRP A 117 9.16 -5.06 -20.54
N TRP A 118 10.26 -4.31 -20.43
CA TRP A 118 11.23 -4.48 -19.36
C TRP A 118 10.97 -3.44 -18.29
N GLY A 119 10.75 -3.89 -17.06
CA GLY A 119 10.44 -3.00 -15.95
C GLY A 119 10.53 -3.71 -14.62
N VAL A 120 10.12 -3.01 -13.57
CA VAL A 120 10.03 -3.50 -12.21
C VAL A 120 8.58 -3.55 -11.75
N ALA A 121 8.33 -4.28 -10.67
CA ALA A 121 7.02 -4.35 -10.03
C ALA A 121 7.19 -4.27 -8.51
N GLY A 122 6.20 -3.69 -7.82
CA GLY A 122 6.11 -3.65 -6.37
C GLY A 122 4.66 -3.85 -5.93
N ALA A 123 4.45 -4.13 -4.64
CA ALA A 123 3.12 -4.25 -4.04
C ALA A 123 2.91 -3.14 -3.01
N ALA A 124 1.72 -2.54 -3.00
CA ALA A 124 1.39 -1.40 -2.15
C ALA A 124 1.80 -1.61 -0.67
N TRP A 125 1.40 -2.74 -0.08
CA TRP A 125 1.72 -3.07 1.32
C TRP A 125 3.22 -3.21 1.59
N GLN A 126 4.04 -3.56 0.60
CA GLN A 126 5.47 -3.76 0.78
C GLN A 126 6.28 -2.46 0.66
N VAL A 127 5.79 -1.46 -0.09
CA VAL A 127 6.60 -0.28 -0.46
C VAL A 127 5.99 1.06 -0.06
N GLU A 128 4.67 1.17 0.08
CA GLU A 128 4.02 2.48 0.28
C GLU A 128 4.24 3.06 1.67
N GLY A 129 3.96 2.28 2.72
CA GLY A 129 3.89 2.78 4.08
C GLY A 129 2.67 3.67 4.30
N ALA A 130 2.81 4.64 5.21
CA ALA A 130 1.81 5.67 5.48
C ALA A 130 0.41 5.08 5.75
N VAL A 131 0.35 4.01 6.55
CA VAL A 131 -0.83 3.14 6.67
C VAL A 131 -2.11 3.81 7.17
N LYS A 132 -1.99 4.94 7.88
CA LYS A 132 -3.12 5.77 8.35
C LYS A 132 -3.30 7.08 7.57
N ALA A 133 -2.51 7.32 6.52
CA ALA A 133 -2.60 8.54 5.75
C ALA A 133 -3.92 8.61 4.95
N GLU A 134 -4.44 9.83 4.81
CA GLU A 134 -5.57 10.18 3.92
C GLU A 134 -6.81 9.27 4.09
N GLY A 135 -6.99 8.71 5.29
CA GLY A 135 -8.13 7.87 5.67
C GLY A 135 -8.14 6.48 5.02
N ARG A 136 -6.96 5.95 4.70
CA ARG A 136 -6.78 4.51 4.45
C ARG A 136 -7.30 3.69 5.63
N GLY A 137 -8.15 2.71 5.35
CA GLY A 137 -8.61 1.73 6.33
C GLY A 137 -7.62 0.58 6.53
N PRO A 138 -7.71 -0.17 7.63
CA PRO A 138 -6.82 -1.29 7.90
C PRO A 138 -7.08 -2.46 6.95
N SER A 139 -6.00 -3.08 6.46
CA SER A 139 -6.04 -4.31 5.67
C SER A 139 -5.82 -5.56 6.53
N VAL A 140 -6.13 -6.74 5.99
CA VAL A 140 -5.86 -8.01 6.69
C VAL A 140 -4.36 -8.18 7.01
N TRP A 141 -3.49 -7.71 6.13
CA TRP A 141 -2.04 -7.77 6.33
C TRP A 141 -1.57 -6.89 7.49
N ASP A 142 -2.19 -5.70 7.64
CA ASP A 142 -1.90 -4.82 8.77
C ASP A 142 -2.28 -5.49 10.10
N VAL A 143 -3.43 -6.18 10.14
CA VAL A 143 -3.88 -6.92 11.34
C VAL A 143 -2.92 -8.07 11.65
N LEU A 144 -2.55 -8.87 10.65
CA LEU A 144 -1.68 -10.02 10.87
C LEU A 144 -0.29 -9.59 11.36
N ALA A 145 0.32 -8.59 10.72
CA ALA A 145 1.64 -8.09 11.10
C ALA A 145 1.68 -7.51 12.53
N HIS A 146 0.58 -6.91 13.00
CA HIS A 146 0.52 -6.33 14.35
C HIS A 146 0.06 -7.29 15.45
N ARG A 147 -0.70 -8.33 15.09
CA ARG A 147 -1.37 -9.20 16.08
C ARG A 147 -0.76 -10.60 16.18
N VAL A 148 -0.04 -11.05 15.16
CA VAL A 148 0.57 -12.37 15.12
C VAL A 148 2.07 -12.23 15.34
N THR A 149 2.57 -12.84 16.41
CA THR A 149 4.01 -12.88 16.69
C THR A 149 4.74 -13.72 15.64
N ASP A 150 5.90 -13.26 15.19
CA ASP A 150 6.73 -13.93 14.18
C ASP A 150 6.02 -14.13 12.83
N PHE A 151 5.05 -13.27 12.52
CA PHE A 151 4.36 -13.29 11.22
C PHE A 151 5.24 -12.81 10.07
N GLU A 152 6.03 -11.78 10.32
CA GLU A 152 7.01 -11.21 9.40
C GLU A 152 8.41 -11.36 10.02
N TYR A 153 9.46 -11.30 9.21
CA TYR A 153 10.84 -11.43 9.67
C TYR A 153 11.17 -10.34 10.71
N GLN A 154 11.58 -10.74 11.91
CA GLN A 154 11.81 -9.81 13.03
C GLN A 154 10.55 -9.04 13.47
N ASN A 155 9.36 -9.56 13.17
CA ASN A 155 8.08 -9.02 13.62
C ASN A 155 7.82 -7.59 13.09
N GLY A 156 8.26 -7.32 11.85
CA GLY A 156 8.09 -6.03 11.19
C GLY A 156 6.64 -5.74 10.79
N THR A 157 6.36 -4.45 10.55
CA THR A 157 5.06 -3.93 10.10
C THR A 157 5.22 -3.11 8.83
N ALA A 158 4.12 -2.92 8.09
CA ALA A 158 4.10 -2.10 6.89
C ALA A 158 3.82 -0.61 7.17
N ASP A 159 4.02 -0.14 8.41
CA ASP A 159 3.64 1.22 8.80
C ASP A 159 4.38 2.30 7.99
N ILE A 160 5.65 2.04 7.69
CA ILE A 160 6.57 2.95 7.01
C ILE A 160 7.12 2.36 5.72
N THR A 161 7.65 1.12 5.75
CA THR A 161 8.32 0.48 4.60
C THR A 161 9.36 1.40 3.94
N ASP A 162 9.38 1.51 2.61
CA ASP A 162 10.23 2.46 1.85
C ASP A 162 9.63 3.87 1.79
N ASN A 163 8.50 4.10 2.45
CA ASN A 163 7.73 5.34 2.48
C ASN A 163 7.41 5.88 1.07
N HIS A 164 7.20 4.96 0.11
CA HIS A 164 6.99 5.30 -1.28
C HIS A 164 5.72 6.13 -1.48
N TYR A 165 4.73 6.02 -0.60
CA TYR A 165 3.48 6.78 -0.65
C TYR A 165 3.69 8.29 -0.84
N VAL A 166 4.72 8.86 -0.20
CA VAL A 166 5.06 10.28 -0.32
C VAL A 166 6.25 10.55 -1.26
N SER A 167 7.06 9.54 -1.58
CA SER A 167 8.29 9.70 -2.37
C SER A 167 8.21 9.17 -3.81
N ILE A 168 7.05 8.69 -4.29
CA ILE A 168 6.83 8.24 -5.68
C ILE A 168 7.53 9.13 -6.73
N PRO A 169 7.43 10.47 -6.67
CA PRO A 169 8.06 11.32 -7.69
C PRO A 169 9.59 11.21 -7.73
N MET A 170 10.24 10.89 -6.60
CA MET A 170 11.70 10.73 -6.50
C MET A 170 12.14 9.30 -6.88
N ASN A 171 11.44 8.27 -6.39
CA ASN A 171 11.84 6.87 -6.61
C ASN A 171 11.76 6.46 -8.09
N VAL A 172 10.80 7.01 -8.85
CA VAL A 172 10.70 6.79 -10.30
C VAL A 172 11.91 7.33 -11.06
N ILE A 173 12.62 8.33 -10.53
CA ILE A 173 13.77 8.96 -11.20
C ILE A 173 15.06 8.18 -10.94
N ILE A 174 15.22 7.63 -9.73
CA ILE A 174 16.49 7.02 -9.29
C ILE A 174 16.48 5.50 -9.54
N GLY A 175 15.31 4.87 -9.66
CA GLY A 175 15.19 3.43 -9.91
C GLY A 175 15.47 2.59 -8.67
N ASP A 176 15.28 3.19 -7.49
CA ASP A 176 15.40 2.52 -6.19
C ASP A 176 14.14 1.65 -5.95
N PHE A 177 14.28 0.33 -6.12
CA PHE A 177 13.30 -0.71 -5.80
C PHE A 177 14.00 -1.88 -5.10
#